data_AF-A0A227J373-F1
#
_entry.id   AF-A0A227J373-F1
#
_cell.length_a   1.000
_cell.length_b   1.000
_cell.length_c   1.000
_cell.angle_alpha   90.00
_cell.angle_beta   90.00
_cell.angle_gamma   90.00
#
_symmetry.space_group_name_H-M   'P 1'
#
loop_
_entity.id
_entity.type
_entity.pdbx_description
1 polymer ?
#
loop_
_entity_poly.entity_id
_entity_poly.type
_entity_poly.pdbx_seq_one_letter_code
_entity_poly.pdbx_strand_id
1 'polypeptide(L)'
;GSWLPSALLGGTQVGWFGVGVAMFAIPVHKATGIDTNTLILVSGLLMTATVYFGISALMVLSAIAVPAIALLGGYSVVEAVNSVGGIRELQQVQPTEPLDFSMALAM
;
A
#
# COMPACT_ATOMS: atom_id res chain seq x y z
N GLY A 1 11.02 27.02 -16.82
CA GLY A 1 9.67 26.60 -17.26
C GLY A 1 9.13 25.35 -16.57
N SER A 2 9.85 24.72 -15.62
CA SER A 2 9.47 23.44 -15.01
C SER A 2 8.55 23.55 -13.78
N TRP A 3 8.19 24.75 -13.33
CA TRP A 3 7.52 24.95 -12.05
C TRP A 3 6.16 24.24 -11.95
N LEU A 4 5.37 24.22 -13.03
CA LEU A 4 4.06 23.58 -13.06
C LEU A 4 4.19 22.04 -13.00
N PRO A 5 4.97 21.37 -13.86
CA PRO A 5 5.26 19.95 -13.71
C PRO A 5 5.85 19.58 -12.33
N SER A 6 6.77 20.38 -11.81
CA SER A 6 7.38 20.14 -10.50
C SER A 6 6.36 20.25 -9.36
N ALA A 7 5.44 21.22 -9.41
CA ALA A 7 4.38 21.35 -8.42
C ALA A 7 3.40 20.17 -8.46
N LEU A 8 3.02 19.71 -9.66
CA LEU A 8 2.14 18.55 -9.83
C LEU A 8 2.79 17.26 -9.29
N LEU A 9 4.06 17.01 -9.66
CA LEU A 9 4.81 15.86 -9.14
C LEU A 9 5.04 15.94 -7.63
N GLY A 10 5.37 17.12 -7.10
CA GLY A 10 5.49 17.32 -5.66
C GLY A 10 4.18 17.04 -4.93
N GLY A 11 3.05 17.55 -5.46
CA GLY A 11 1.72 17.32 -4.91
C GLY A 11 1.33 15.84 -4.90
N THR A 12 1.56 15.10 -5.99
CA THR A 12 1.25 13.66 -6.02
C THR A 12 2.10 12.86 -5.04
N GLN A 13 3.39 13.18 -4.90
CA GLN A 13 4.26 12.52 -3.92
C GLN A 13 3.78 12.73 -2.48
N VAL A 14 3.33 13.94 -2.14
CA VAL A 14 2.73 14.22 -0.83
C VAL A 14 1.41 13.45 -0.64
N GLY A 15 0.60 13.34 -1.69
CA GLY A 15 -0.62 12.53 -1.66
C GLY A 15 -0.34 11.05 -1.39
N TRP A 16 0.62 10.46 -2.11
CA TRP A 16 1.04 9.06 -1.93
C TRP A 16 1.64 8.79 -0.55
N PHE A 17 2.37 9.77 0.01
CA PHE A 17 2.84 9.69 1.39
C PHE A 17 1.68 9.52 2.39
N GLY A 18 0.62 10.33 2.25
CA GLY A 18 -0.58 10.22 3.08
C GLY A 18 -1.28 8.87 2.97
N VAL A 19 -1.40 8.34 1.74
CA VAL A 19 -1.95 6.99 1.51
C VAL A 19 -1.12 5.93 2.21
N GLY A 20 0.21 5.99 2.10
CA GLY A 20 1.12 5.03 2.75
C GLY A 20 0.97 5.01 4.27
N VAL A 21 0.86 6.19 4.90
CA VAL A 21 0.62 6.31 6.35
C VAL A 21 -0.73 5.69 6.75
N ALA A 22 -1.79 5.93 5.98
CA ALA A 22 -3.11 5.37 6.24
C ALA A 22 -3.15 3.84 6.06
N MET A 23 -2.42 3.30 5.07
CA MET A 23 -2.29 1.86 4.83
C MET A 23 -1.62 1.12 5.98
N PHE A 24 -0.81 1.81 6.80
CA PHE A 24 -0.30 1.27 8.05
C PHE A 24 -1.29 1.46 9.22
N ALA A 25 -1.79 2.68 9.41
CA ALA A 25 -2.55 3.03 10.61
C ALA A 25 -3.90 2.28 10.72
N ILE A 26 -4.65 2.15 9.62
CA ILE A 26 -6.00 1.55 9.66
C ILE A 26 -5.95 0.05 10.02
N PRO A 27 -5.11 -0.79 9.39
CA PRO A 27 -5.00 -2.19 9.77
C PRO A 27 -4.47 -2.39 11.19
N VAL A 28 -3.49 -1.58 11.63
CA VAL A 28 -2.94 -1.66 12.98
C VAL A 28 -3.98 -1.29 14.03
N HIS A 29 -4.79 -0.26 13.77
CA HIS A 29 -5.93 0.07 14.62
C HIS A 29 -6.89 -1.12 14.74
N LYS A 30 -7.26 -1.75 13.61
CA LYS A 30 -8.14 -2.93 13.62
C LYS A 30 -7.58 -4.11 14.42
N ALA A 31 -6.26 -4.29 14.43
CA ALA A 31 -5.60 -5.38 15.15
C ALA A 31 -5.34 -5.09 16.64
N THR A 32 -5.08 -3.83 17.00
CA THR A 32 -4.58 -3.44 18.34
C THR A 32 -5.54 -2.58 19.15
N GLY A 33 -6.50 -1.93 18.50
CA GLY A 33 -7.41 -0.95 19.12
C GLY A 33 -6.79 0.43 19.38
N ILE A 34 -5.50 0.65 19.04
CA ILE A 34 -4.83 1.95 19.21
C ILE A 34 -5.49 2.99 18.31
N ASP A 35 -5.74 4.19 18.82
CA ASP A 35 -6.34 5.30 18.07
C ASP A 35 -5.64 5.56 16.72
N THR A 36 -6.44 5.62 15.65
CA THR A 36 -5.94 5.79 14.28
C THR A 36 -5.22 7.12 14.08
N ASN A 37 -5.68 8.21 14.69
CA ASN A 37 -5.04 9.52 14.55
C ASN A 37 -3.65 9.53 15.19
N THR A 38 -3.52 8.88 16.34
CA THR A 38 -2.24 8.68 17.03
C THR A 38 -1.29 7.87 16.16
N LEU A 39 -1.77 6.76 15.57
CA LEU A 39 -0.98 5.94 14.66
C LEU A 39 -0.51 6.74 13.45
N ILE A 40 -1.40 7.49 12.79
CA ILE A 40 -1.08 8.35 11.64
C ILE A 40 0.04 9.34 11.99
N LEU A 41 -0.11 10.04 13.12
CA LEU A 41 0.84 11.06 13.54
C LEU A 41 2.22 10.45 13.84
N VAL A 42 2.26 9.36 14.61
CA VAL A 42 3.50 8.69 14.98
C VAL A 42 4.19 8.06 13.77
N SER A 43 3.46 7.30 12.94
CA SER A 43 4.06 6.67 11.76
C SER A 43 4.50 7.69 10.72
N GLY A 44 3.73 8.76 10.53
CA GLY A 44 4.12 9.87 9.65
C GLY A 44 5.44 10.51 10.10
N LEU A 45 5.57 10.84 11.38
CA LEU A 45 6.81 11.39 11.95
C LEU A 45 7.99 10.41 11.82
N LEU A 46 7.78 9.13 12.10
CA LEU A 46 8.81 8.09 11.94
C LEU A 46 9.27 7.95 10.50
N MET A 47 8.34 7.92 9.54
CA MET A 47 8.66 7.84 8.11
C MET A 47 9.45 9.06 7.64
N THR A 48 9.04 10.28 8.04
CA THR A 48 9.80 11.51 7.75
C THR A 48 11.18 11.48 8.41
N ALA A 49 11.29 11.02 9.65
CA ALA A 49 12.57 10.91 10.35
C ALA A 49 13.53 9.92 9.66
N THR A 50 13.01 8.81 9.14
CA THR A 50 13.82 7.75 8.51
C THR A 50 14.55 8.25 7.26
N VAL A 51 13.98 9.22 6.53
CA VAL A 51 14.58 9.76 5.31
C VAL A 51 15.92 10.48 5.58
N TYR A 52 16.10 11.04 6.78
CA TYR A 52 17.34 11.72 7.17
C TYR A 52 18.54 10.75 7.27
N PHE A 53 18.29 9.46 7.46
CA PHE A 53 19.32 8.42 7.49
C PHE A 53 19.73 7.94 6.08
N GLY A 54 19.12 8.49 5.02
CA GLY A 54 19.52 8.31 3.63
C GLY A 54 19.17 6.94 3.02
N ILE A 55 19.68 6.71 1.80
CA ILE A 55 19.36 5.53 0.98
C ILE A 55 19.84 4.21 1.63
N SER A 56 20.93 4.25 2.40
CA SER A 56 21.45 3.06 3.09
C SER A 56 20.44 2.47 4.08
N ALA A 57 19.73 3.30 4.84
CA ALA A 57 18.67 2.84 5.75
C ALA A 57 17.50 2.22 4.98
N LEU A 58 17.11 2.84 3.85
CA LEU A 58 16.03 2.35 2.99
C LEU A 58 16.38 1.00 2.34
N MET A 59 17.65 0.77 1.99
CA MET A 59 18.09 -0.51 1.42
C MET A 59 17.98 -1.65 2.45
N VAL A 60 18.46 -1.43 3.67
CA VAL A 60 18.38 -2.44 4.75
C VAL A 60 16.91 -2.73 5.10
N LEU A 61 16.09 -1.68 5.21
CA LEU A 61 14.66 -1.84 5.45
C LEU A 61 13.99 -2.66 4.33
N SER A 62 14.27 -2.34 3.07
CA SER A 62 13.69 -3.03 1.90
C SER A 62 14.14 -4.49 1.80
N ALA A 63 15.37 -4.80 2.20
CA ALA A 63 15.90 -6.17 2.19
C ALA A 63 15.08 -7.13 3.08
N ILE A 64 14.40 -6.61 4.09
CA ILE A 64 13.51 -7.38 4.97
C ILE A 64 12.04 -7.19 4.57
N ALA A 65 11.64 -5.95 4.29
CA ALA A 65 10.26 -5.61 3.99
C ALA A 65 9.75 -6.29 2.72
N VAL A 66 10.54 -6.30 1.63
CA VAL A 66 10.10 -6.87 0.35
C VAL A 66 9.86 -8.38 0.45
N PRO A 67 10.79 -9.20 1.01
CA PRO A 67 10.51 -10.62 1.25
C PRO A 67 9.33 -10.86 2.18
N ALA A 68 9.20 -10.06 3.25
CA ALA A 68 8.08 -10.20 4.18
C ALA A 68 6.73 -9.93 3.51
N ILE A 69 6.63 -8.87 2.68
CA ILE A 69 5.44 -8.55 1.90
C ILE A 69 5.11 -9.68 0.92
N ALA A 70 6.12 -10.21 0.22
CA ALA A 70 5.90 -11.31 -0.73
C ALA A 70 5.35 -12.56 -0.04
N LEU A 71 5.91 -12.93 1.12
CA LEU A 71 5.50 -14.11 1.87
C LEU A 71 4.13 -13.93 2.52
N LEU A 72 3.94 -12.85 3.28
CA LEU A 72 2.69 -12.60 4.02
C LEU A 72 1.54 -12.23 3.08
N GLY A 73 1.82 -11.41 2.06
CA GLY A 73 0.86 -11.08 1.02
C GLY A 73 0.48 -12.31 0.20
N GLY A 74 1.46 -13.14 -0.19
CA GLY A 74 1.21 -14.40 -0.88
C GLY A 74 0.34 -15.36 -0.05
N TYR A 75 0.65 -15.51 1.24
CA TYR A 75 -0.17 -16.28 2.17
C TYR A 75 -1.62 -15.74 2.25
N SER A 76 -1.77 -14.42 2.40
CA SER A 76 -3.09 -13.77 2.44
C SER A 76 -3.89 -14.01 1.16
N VAL A 77 -3.25 -13.99 -0.01
CA VAL A 77 -3.90 -14.33 -1.29
C VAL A 77 -4.36 -15.78 -1.31
N VAL A 78 -3.53 -16.73 -0.87
CA VAL A 78 -3.90 -18.15 -0.81
C VAL A 78 -5.12 -18.36 0.10
N GLU A 79 -5.14 -17.72 1.27
CA GLU A 79 -6.27 -17.76 2.19
C GLU A 79 -7.54 -17.17 1.57
N ALA A 80 -7.43 -16.02 0.89
CA ALA A 80 -8.54 -15.39 0.19
C ALA A 80 -9.09 -16.24 -0.97
N VAL A 81 -8.23 -16.95 -1.71
CA VAL A 81 -8.67 -17.87 -2.78
C VAL A 81 -9.40 -19.07 -2.18
N ASN A 82 -8.90 -19.62 -1.07
CA ASN A 82 -9.52 -20.75 -0.40
C ASN A 82 -10.87 -20.39 0.22
N SER A 83 -11.04 -19.16 0.73
CA SER A 83 -12.32 -18.71 1.32
C SER A 83 -13.45 -18.60 0.30
N VAL A 84 -13.13 -18.43 -0.99
CA VAL A 84 -14.09 -18.39 -2.11
C VAL A 84 -14.38 -19.80 -2.66
N GLY A 85 -13.69 -20.85 -2.18
CA GLY A 85 -13.86 -22.24 -2.67
C GLY A 85 -12.77 -22.69 -3.65
N GLY A 86 -11.68 -21.92 -3.78
CA GLY A 86 -10.53 -22.23 -4.62
C GLY A 86 -10.54 -21.51 -5.97
N ILE A 87 -9.49 -21.74 -6.76
CA ILE A 87 -9.26 -21.03 -8.03
C ILE A 87 -10.38 -21.23 -9.06
N ARG A 88 -11.02 -22.40 -9.07
CA ARG A 88 -12.10 -22.70 -10.03
C ARG A 88 -13.35 -21.86 -9.76
N GLU A 89 -13.69 -21.69 -8.48
CA GLU A 89 -14.83 -20.87 -8.07
C GLU A 89 -14.52 -19.39 -8.25
N LEU A 90 -13.28 -18.96 -7.96
CA LEU A 90 -12.84 -17.59 -8.19
C LEU A 90 -12.97 -17.17 -9.66
N GLN A 91 -12.67 -18.07 -10.62
CA GLN A 91 -12.82 -17.79 -12.06
C GLN A 91 -14.28 -17.61 -12.50
N GLN A 92 -15.24 -18.09 -11.72
CA GLN A 92 -16.67 -17.94 -11.99
C GLN A 92 -17.25 -16.64 -11.41
N VAL A 93 -16.49 -15.94 -10.56
CA VAL A 93 -16.91 -14.66 -9.98
C VAL A 93 -16.95 -13.61 -11.09
N GLN A 94 -18.16 -13.20 -11.45
CA GLN A 94 -18.37 -12.12 -12.42
C GLN A 94 -18.40 -10.76 -11.71
N PRO A 95 -17.64 -9.76 -12.20
CA PRO A 95 -17.75 -8.40 -11.71
C PRO A 95 -19.17 -7.85 -11.92
N THR A 96 -19.72 -7.21 -10.90
CA THR A 96 -21.03 -6.53 -11.02
C THR A 96 -20.98 -5.40 -12.05
N GLU A 97 -19.83 -4.74 -12.18
CA GLU A 97 -19.57 -3.70 -13.17
C GLU A 97 -18.28 -4.06 -13.95
N PRO A 98 -18.40 -4.74 -15.10
CA PRO A 98 -17.25 -5.14 -15.89
C PRO A 98 -16.62 -3.93 -16.60
N LEU A 99 -15.30 -3.77 -16.47
CA LEU A 99 -14.51 -2.81 -17.22
C LEU A 99 -14.12 -3.38 -18.58
N ASP A 100 -14.21 -2.57 -19.63
CA ASP A 100 -13.65 -2.91 -20.94
C ASP A 100 -12.12 -3.07 -20.84
N PHE A 101 -11.56 -4.01 -21.58
CA PHE A 101 -10.11 -4.27 -21.56
C PHE A 101 -9.28 -3.04 -21.93
N SER A 102 -9.75 -2.24 -22.90
CA SER A 102 -9.05 -1.02 -23.32
C SER A 102 -9.03 0.02 -22.20
N MET A 103 -10.11 0.09 -21.43
CA MET A 103 -10.19 0.98 -20.26
C MET A 103 -9.28 0.50 -19.14
N ALA A 104 -9.27 -0.81 -18.87
CA ALA A 104 -8.42 -1.41 -17.84
C ALA A 104 -6.92 -1.24 -18.11
N LEU A 105 -6.50 -1.21 -19.37
CA LEU A 105 -5.09 -1.01 -19.75
C LEU A 105 -4.66 0.47 -19.71
N ALA A 106 -5.59 1.40 -19.97
CA ALA A 106 -5.29 2.83 -20.09
C ALA A 106 -5.25 3.58 -18.74
N MET A 107 -5.73 2.95 -17.66
CA MET A 107 -5.78 3.49 -16.30
C MET A 107 -4.60 3.00 -15.46
#